data_AF-A0A9J7HL96-F1
#
_entry.id   AF-A0A9J7HL96-F1
#
_cell.length_a   1.000
_cell.length_b   1.000
_cell.length_c   1.000
_cell.angle_alpha   90.00
_cell.angle_beta   90.00
_cell.angle_gamma   90.00
#
_symmetry.space_group_name_H-M   'P 1'
#
loop_
_entity.id
_entity.type
_entity.pdbx_description
1 polymer ?
#
loop_
_entity_poly.entity_id
_entity_poly.type
_entity_poly.pdbx_seq_one_letter_code
_entity_poly.pdbx_strand_id
1 'polypeptide(L)'
;MKKNYSYRHNVMQDGMRAITFRRTVSGTGVLIMISMTAWWIFYLRFKPWDRYATAYQGVLNPMLLEPPVQPCLLNQPLVFDQTTYPNYTEVVVLNRDRLYHQGDVLTVKVVARDKEGRSKTYGGDFFRARLVSSDGSLQASSAGHVTDHCNGTYTVQFPLYWVGDVSIKIQLVHPSEAVKVLQSLRQVPNKRDFNCTFVDVKTENNYTQQCFSSNNPSLPPHRQCDFSKPEVNGTWICEKPEKLPCSAITKCRWNPDMSRVLGLVSPEEMKLFQKPYLEVELEVNPKEPIRVLETELPTPEHLPACTGNTRESGASLGHWSGKVWKSAVCNVRVFTKEDIRQCLANKIVYLQGDSTIRQWSERLKKVARLHDNERTMYSPVVQVGDNNKWNISVRYRFHHFPVQGKPWINFHDLRYIVDELDLTQGGPNTVIVLSLWAHFTAEPLDMIRSRLYAIRGAIHRLLRRSPGTLVFVRTGTTREHKEEKLEYYLLASDWLAYQITEVIREIFREDPDVFVFDTWDMSVCQPGEDYIHPDQTMVDNQLNRLFSHICPN
;
A
#
# COMPACT_ATOMS: atom_id res chain seq x y z
N MET A 1 63.77 6.80 46.03
CA MET A 1 64.99 6.72 45.17
C MET A 1 64.66 7.27 43.78
N LYS A 2 65.63 7.90 43.08
CA LYS A 2 65.68 8.37 41.64
C LYS A 2 64.34 8.44 40.84
N LYS A 3 63.82 9.62 40.42
CA LYS A 3 64.19 10.48 39.23
C LYS A 3 63.90 9.81 37.86
N ASN A 4 63.28 10.39 36.81
CA ASN A 4 62.85 11.76 36.38
C ASN A 4 61.46 11.65 35.66
N TYR A 5 60.52 12.61 35.56
CA TYR A 5 60.48 14.02 35.06
C TYR A 5 60.61 14.26 33.54
N SER A 6 59.51 14.66 32.86
CA SER A 6 59.42 15.90 32.06
C SER A 6 57.96 16.25 31.65
N TYR A 7 57.65 17.54 31.54
CA TYR A 7 56.37 18.17 31.15
C TYR A 7 56.71 19.50 30.45
N ARG A 8 55.94 19.96 29.43
CA ARG A 8 55.54 21.40 29.25
C ARG A 8 54.69 21.70 28.00
N HIS A 9 53.87 22.74 28.12
CA HIS A 9 53.10 23.43 27.07
C HIS A 9 53.82 24.66 26.50
N ASN A 10 53.35 25.15 25.34
CA ASN A 10 53.00 26.55 24.96
C ASN A 10 52.68 26.56 23.43
N VAL A 11 51.70 27.23 22.80
CA VAL A 11 50.94 28.51 22.96
C VAL A 11 51.51 29.71 22.16
N MET A 12 50.65 30.25 21.28
CA MET A 12 50.55 31.60 20.65
C MET A 12 51.17 32.00 19.26
N GLN A 13 50.26 32.56 18.44
CA GLN A 13 50.27 33.79 17.61
C GLN A 13 50.92 33.94 16.20
N ASP A 14 50.04 34.38 15.27
CA ASP A 14 50.08 35.48 14.29
C ASP A 14 51.30 35.79 13.39
N GLY A 15 51.01 36.13 12.12
CA GLY A 15 51.96 36.79 11.21
C GLY A 15 51.52 36.92 9.74
N MET A 16 50.97 38.08 9.35
CA MET A 16 50.56 38.41 7.98
C MET A 16 51.63 39.26 7.26
N ARG A 17 51.97 39.00 5.99
CA ARG A 17 52.77 39.92 5.13
C ARG A 17 52.33 39.91 3.67
N ALA A 18 52.36 41.09 3.04
CA ALA A 18 52.06 41.34 1.63
C ALA A 18 53.34 41.66 0.83
N ILE A 19 53.30 41.49 -0.49
CA ILE A 19 54.34 41.95 -1.44
C ILE A 19 53.67 42.57 -2.67
N THR A 20 54.23 43.69 -3.14
CA THR A 20 53.77 44.49 -4.29
C THR A 20 54.96 44.74 -5.21
N PHE A 21 54.83 44.70 -6.55
CA PHE A 21 55.82 45.36 -7.43
C PHE A 21 55.24 45.86 -8.78
N ARG A 22 56.02 46.72 -9.44
CA ARG A 22 55.62 47.69 -10.49
C ARG A 22 55.82 47.20 -11.94
N ARG A 23 55.38 48.05 -12.88
CA ARG A 23 55.31 47.88 -14.35
C ARG A 23 56.26 48.86 -15.08
N THR A 24 56.84 48.45 -16.21
CA THR A 24 57.53 49.32 -17.19
C THR A 24 57.38 48.76 -18.63
N VAL A 25 57.63 49.58 -19.67
CA VAL A 25 57.11 49.39 -21.05
C VAL A 25 58.10 49.81 -22.13
N SER A 26 58.19 49.04 -23.23
CA SER A 26 58.58 49.43 -24.62
C SER A 26 58.51 48.19 -25.53
N GLY A 27 58.19 48.20 -26.83
CA GLY A 27 57.79 49.24 -27.79
C GLY A 27 58.01 48.76 -29.24
N THR A 28 57.25 49.26 -30.25
CA THR A 28 57.25 48.87 -31.70
C THR A 28 56.71 47.44 -32.00
N GLY A 29 55.95 47.11 -33.06
CA GLY A 29 55.47 47.79 -34.29
C GLY A 29 55.65 46.80 -35.47
N VAL A 30 54.65 46.33 -36.25
CA VAL A 30 53.68 47.03 -37.12
C VAL A 30 52.45 46.11 -37.44
N LEU A 31 51.31 46.71 -37.82
CA LEU A 31 50.03 46.07 -38.19
C LEU A 31 49.96 45.51 -39.62
N ILE A 32 49.20 44.42 -39.79
CA ILE A 32 48.18 44.19 -40.86
C ILE A 32 47.01 43.43 -40.17
N MET A 33 45.87 44.07 -39.82
CA MET A 33 44.62 44.19 -40.62
C MET A 33 44.03 42.81 -41.05
N ILE A 34 42.74 42.46 -40.97
CA ILE A 34 41.47 43.07 -40.48
C ILE A 34 40.45 41.88 -40.34
N SER A 35 39.38 41.84 -39.55
CA SER A 35 38.75 42.73 -38.55
C SER A 35 38.04 41.87 -37.46
N MET A 36 37.91 42.34 -36.21
CA MET A 36 36.68 42.82 -35.53
C MET A 36 35.48 41.84 -35.37
N THR A 37 34.80 41.68 -34.22
CA THR A 37 35.05 41.79 -32.75
C THR A 37 33.66 41.90 -32.10
N ALA A 38 33.35 41.06 -31.11
CA ALA A 38 32.25 41.34 -30.20
C ALA A 38 32.69 42.39 -29.16
N TRP A 39 31.85 43.39 -28.91
CA TRP A 39 32.10 44.44 -27.91
C TRP A 39 31.76 43.99 -26.49
N TRP A 40 32.56 44.46 -25.52
CA TRP A 40 32.21 44.52 -24.09
C TRP A 40 31.00 45.48 -23.89
N ILE A 41 30.20 45.42 -22.81
CA ILE A 41 30.56 45.94 -21.48
C ILE A 41 29.51 45.49 -20.42
N PHE A 42 30.01 44.92 -19.31
CA PHE A 42 29.46 44.88 -17.94
C PHE A 42 27.97 44.48 -17.70
N TYR A 43 27.75 43.43 -16.88
CA TYR A 43 27.32 43.63 -15.48
C TYR A 43 27.58 42.42 -14.55
N LEU A 44 27.93 42.75 -13.32
CA LEU A 44 28.44 41.99 -12.18
C LEU A 44 27.79 40.64 -11.76
N ARG A 45 28.68 39.70 -11.39
CA ARG A 45 28.59 38.68 -10.31
C ARG A 45 27.48 37.61 -10.34
N PHE A 46 27.88 36.43 -10.84
CA PHE A 46 27.30 35.14 -10.49
C PHE A 46 27.73 34.62 -9.09
N LYS A 47 26.94 33.65 -8.62
CA LYS A 47 26.96 32.90 -7.34
C LYS A 47 28.33 32.34 -6.88
N PRO A 48 28.51 32.13 -5.56
CA PRO A 48 29.48 31.18 -5.01
C PRO A 48 28.86 30.19 -4.00
N TRP A 49 28.08 29.21 -4.45
CA TRP A 49 27.57 28.09 -3.60
C TRP A 49 27.67 26.72 -4.31
N ASP A 50 28.75 26.49 -5.07
CA ASP A 50 29.05 25.21 -5.75
C ASP A 50 30.23 24.45 -5.11
N ARG A 51 30.08 24.09 -3.83
CA ARG A 51 31.01 23.16 -3.13
C ARG A 51 30.32 22.25 -2.09
N TYR A 52 29.10 21.77 -2.34
CA TYR A 52 28.53 20.61 -1.60
C TYR A 52 27.51 19.76 -2.40
N ALA A 53 27.35 19.99 -3.71
CA ALA A 53 26.31 19.35 -4.52
C ALA A 53 26.71 18.02 -5.22
N THR A 54 27.99 17.65 -5.23
CA THR A 54 28.55 16.59 -6.09
C THR A 54 28.74 15.22 -5.43
N ALA A 55 27.99 14.91 -4.36
CA ALA A 55 28.07 13.61 -3.66
C ALA A 55 26.78 12.76 -3.69
N TYR A 56 25.64 13.28 -4.16
CA TYR A 56 24.33 12.60 -4.10
C TYR A 56 23.48 12.76 -5.37
N GLN A 57 24.12 12.81 -6.54
CA GLN A 57 23.44 12.91 -7.85
C GLN A 57 23.47 11.59 -8.64
N GLY A 58 23.55 10.45 -7.94
CA GLY A 58 23.81 9.12 -8.51
C GLY A 58 22.75 8.04 -8.31
N VAL A 59 21.57 8.33 -7.73
CA VAL A 59 20.42 7.38 -7.68
C VAL A 59 19.08 8.13 -7.79
N LEU A 60 18.79 8.70 -8.95
CA LEU A 60 17.43 9.14 -9.33
C LEU A 60 17.16 8.85 -10.81
N ASN A 61 17.47 7.62 -11.22
CA ASN A 61 16.70 7.01 -12.30
C ASN A 61 15.43 6.45 -11.64
N PRO A 62 14.21 6.91 -11.99
CA PRO A 62 13.02 6.14 -11.70
C PRO A 62 13.14 4.89 -12.56
N MET A 63 13.67 3.82 -11.96
CA MET A 63 13.58 2.49 -12.55
C MET A 63 12.08 2.22 -12.69
N LEU A 64 11.57 2.31 -13.92
CA LEU A 64 10.25 1.81 -14.30
C LEU A 64 10.33 0.29 -14.22
N LEU A 65 10.44 -0.20 -12.98
CA LEU A 65 10.16 -1.57 -12.63
C LEU A 65 8.71 -1.77 -13.02
N GLU A 66 8.52 -2.70 -13.94
CA GLU A 66 7.21 -3.04 -14.48
C GLU A 66 6.25 -3.30 -13.31
N PRO A 67 4.95 -3.05 -13.47
CA PRO A 67 3.97 -3.50 -12.47
C PRO A 67 4.18 -5.00 -12.16
N PRO A 68 3.75 -5.49 -10.99
CA PRO A 68 3.78 -6.92 -10.63
C PRO A 68 2.75 -7.74 -11.45
N VAL A 69 2.81 -7.58 -12.76
CA VAL A 69 2.18 -8.39 -13.80
C VAL A 69 3.03 -9.64 -13.94
N GLN A 70 2.41 -10.82 -13.85
CA GLN A 70 3.08 -12.07 -14.17
C GLN A 70 3.65 -11.97 -15.60
N PRO A 71 4.97 -12.18 -15.81
CA PRO A 71 5.62 -12.00 -17.10
C PRO A 71 4.97 -12.73 -18.28
N CYS A 72 4.23 -13.82 -18.01
CA CYS A 72 3.53 -14.60 -19.01
C CYS A 72 2.18 -14.05 -19.50
N LEU A 73 1.63 -13.00 -18.87
CA LEU A 73 0.49 -12.26 -19.43
C LEU A 73 0.92 -11.19 -20.44
N LEU A 74 2.17 -10.71 -20.34
CA LEU A 74 2.75 -9.81 -21.32
C LEU A 74 2.92 -10.57 -22.65
N ASN A 75 2.30 -10.03 -23.70
CA ASN A 75 2.31 -10.50 -25.11
C ASN A 75 1.38 -11.68 -25.48
N GLN A 76 0.60 -12.27 -24.57
CA GLN A 76 -0.41 -13.26 -24.97
C GLN A 76 -1.64 -12.58 -25.63
N PRO A 77 -2.21 -13.09 -26.74
CA PRO A 77 -3.48 -12.61 -27.28
C PRO A 77 -4.64 -12.92 -26.31
N LEU A 78 -5.76 -12.19 -26.40
CA LEU A 78 -6.95 -12.51 -25.60
C LEU A 78 -7.75 -13.60 -26.34
N VAL A 79 -7.75 -14.83 -25.82
CA VAL A 79 -8.38 -15.98 -26.48
C VAL A 79 -9.53 -16.53 -25.62
N PHE A 80 -10.74 -16.06 -25.89
CA PHE A 80 -11.93 -16.42 -25.10
C PHE A 80 -12.23 -17.93 -25.07
N ASP A 81 -11.89 -18.69 -26.11
CA ASP A 81 -12.07 -20.14 -26.15
C ASP A 81 -11.11 -20.91 -25.24
N GLN A 82 -10.06 -20.26 -24.73
CA GLN A 82 -9.13 -20.82 -23.74
C GLN A 82 -9.40 -20.30 -22.32
N THR A 83 -10.53 -19.63 -22.09
CA THR A 83 -10.90 -19.12 -20.76
C THR A 83 -11.03 -20.25 -19.75
N THR A 84 -10.37 -20.08 -18.59
CA THR A 84 -10.35 -21.09 -17.51
C THR A 84 -11.76 -21.36 -17.00
N TYR A 85 -12.18 -22.62 -17.08
CA TYR A 85 -13.51 -23.08 -16.71
C TYR A 85 -13.43 -23.90 -15.42
N PRO A 86 -14.02 -23.44 -14.30
CA PRO A 86 -13.86 -24.09 -13.00
C PRO A 86 -14.20 -25.59 -12.97
N ASN A 87 -15.29 -26.01 -13.60
CA ASN A 87 -15.75 -27.41 -13.54
C ASN A 87 -14.79 -28.42 -14.21
N TYR A 88 -13.91 -27.95 -15.11
CA TYR A 88 -12.91 -28.80 -15.76
C TYR A 88 -11.49 -28.56 -15.21
N THR A 89 -11.28 -27.51 -14.42
CA THR A 89 -9.98 -27.22 -13.83
C THR A 89 -9.66 -28.25 -12.74
N GLU A 90 -8.58 -28.99 -12.92
CA GLU A 90 -8.23 -30.10 -12.03
C GLU A 90 -7.38 -29.63 -10.86
N VAL A 91 -7.70 -30.10 -9.66
CA VAL A 91 -6.90 -29.89 -8.45
C VAL A 91 -6.44 -31.24 -7.91
N VAL A 92 -5.13 -31.44 -7.84
CA VAL A 92 -4.48 -32.70 -7.45
C VAL A 92 -3.55 -32.47 -6.25
N VAL A 93 -3.78 -33.19 -5.16
CA VAL A 93 -2.88 -33.18 -4.00
C VAL A 93 -1.66 -34.05 -4.30
N LEU A 94 -0.46 -33.46 -4.30
CA LEU A 94 0.78 -34.18 -4.58
C LEU A 94 1.21 -34.97 -3.35
N ASN A 95 1.64 -36.22 -3.55
CA ASN A 95 2.03 -37.14 -2.48
C ASN A 95 0.94 -37.27 -1.38
N ARG A 96 -0.33 -37.39 -1.79
CA ARG A 96 -1.49 -37.45 -0.88
C ARG A 96 -1.38 -38.50 0.22
N ASP A 97 -0.90 -39.70 -0.13
CA ASP A 97 -0.81 -40.85 0.77
C ASP A 97 0.40 -40.80 1.72
N ARG A 98 1.20 -39.73 1.66
CA ARG A 98 2.28 -39.46 2.61
C ARG A 98 1.68 -39.15 3.99
N LEU A 99 2.33 -39.64 5.06
CA LEU A 99 2.08 -39.16 6.42
C LEU A 99 2.60 -37.72 6.58
N TYR A 100 1.68 -36.80 6.82
CA TYR A 100 1.96 -35.39 7.09
C TYR A 100 2.01 -35.11 8.59
N HIS A 101 3.00 -34.37 9.03
CA HIS A 101 3.14 -33.93 10.42
C HIS A 101 3.02 -32.40 10.52
N GLN A 102 2.72 -31.89 11.72
CA GLN A 102 2.75 -30.44 11.96
C GLN A 102 4.14 -29.88 11.61
N GLY A 103 4.18 -28.80 10.82
CA GLY A 103 5.39 -28.21 10.27
C GLY A 103 5.76 -28.67 8.84
N ASP A 104 5.15 -29.75 8.32
CA ASP A 104 5.27 -30.11 6.90
C ASP A 104 4.62 -29.07 5.97
N VAL A 105 4.96 -29.14 4.69
CA VAL A 105 4.30 -28.37 3.62
C VAL A 105 3.51 -29.31 2.70
N LEU A 106 2.18 -29.16 2.72
CA LEU A 106 1.28 -29.82 1.79
C LEU A 106 1.34 -29.10 0.43
N THR A 107 1.58 -29.84 -0.64
CA THR A 107 1.71 -29.28 -2.00
C THR A 107 0.58 -29.78 -2.90
N VAL A 108 -0.08 -28.85 -3.58
CA VAL A 108 -1.20 -29.11 -4.48
C VAL A 108 -0.84 -28.58 -5.87
N LYS A 109 -1.24 -29.30 -6.92
CA LYS A 109 -1.14 -28.84 -8.31
C LYS A 109 -2.53 -28.48 -8.82
N VAL A 110 -2.65 -27.32 -9.45
CA VAL A 110 -3.84 -26.94 -10.24
C VAL A 110 -3.47 -27.00 -11.72
N VAL A 111 -4.34 -27.58 -12.53
CA VAL A 111 -4.24 -27.58 -14.01
C VAL A 111 -5.45 -26.85 -14.55
N ALA A 112 -5.23 -25.61 -15.01
CA ALA A 112 -6.28 -24.80 -15.61
C ALA A 112 -6.71 -25.43 -16.94
N ARG A 113 -8.03 -25.58 -17.10
CA ARG A 113 -8.64 -26.13 -18.31
C ARG A 113 -9.73 -25.22 -18.83
N ASP A 114 -9.93 -25.22 -20.14
CA ASP A 114 -11.00 -24.47 -20.79
C ASP A 114 -12.35 -25.20 -20.75
N LYS A 115 -13.38 -24.60 -21.36
CA LYS A 115 -14.75 -25.13 -21.43
C LYS A 115 -14.89 -26.42 -22.25
N GLU A 116 -13.87 -26.78 -23.04
CA GLU A 116 -13.76 -28.06 -23.75
C GLU A 116 -12.94 -29.10 -22.97
N GLY A 117 -12.44 -28.75 -21.77
CA GLY A 117 -11.59 -29.63 -20.95
C GLY A 117 -10.15 -29.75 -21.48
N ARG A 118 -9.70 -28.86 -22.36
CA ARG A 118 -8.31 -28.83 -22.84
C ARG A 118 -7.46 -28.07 -21.82
N SER A 119 -6.25 -28.55 -21.55
CA SER A 119 -5.30 -27.84 -20.68
C SER A 119 -4.85 -26.53 -21.32
N LYS A 120 -4.79 -25.45 -20.54
CA LYS A 120 -4.26 -24.17 -20.99
C LYS A 120 -2.75 -24.24 -21.24
N THR A 121 -2.26 -23.33 -22.08
CA THR A 121 -0.84 -23.23 -22.46
C THR A 121 -0.13 -22.01 -21.86
N TYR A 122 -0.85 -21.15 -21.14
CA TYR A 122 -0.35 -19.96 -20.46
C TYR A 122 -1.00 -19.78 -19.09
N GLY A 123 -0.35 -19.02 -18.21
CA GLY A 123 -0.80 -18.74 -16.84
C GLY A 123 -1.54 -17.40 -16.69
N GLY A 124 -1.49 -16.82 -15.49
CA GLY A 124 -2.08 -15.53 -15.14
C GLY A 124 -3.50 -15.58 -14.56
N ASP A 125 -4.05 -16.76 -14.29
CA ASP A 125 -5.28 -16.91 -13.51
C ASP A 125 -5.04 -16.47 -12.06
N PHE A 126 -5.97 -15.72 -11.49
CA PHE A 126 -5.90 -15.29 -10.10
C PHE A 126 -6.67 -16.25 -9.19
N PHE A 127 -5.93 -17.11 -8.49
CA PHE A 127 -6.48 -18.02 -7.49
C PHE A 127 -6.30 -17.47 -6.07
N ARG A 128 -7.32 -17.67 -5.23
CA ARG A 128 -7.18 -17.64 -3.77
C ARG A 128 -7.17 -19.08 -3.25
N ALA A 129 -6.32 -19.34 -2.28
CA ALA A 129 -6.17 -20.66 -1.69
C ALA A 129 -6.19 -20.56 -0.16
N ARG A 130 -6.95 -21.43 0.51
CA ARG A 130 -6.97 -21.56 1.96
C ARG A 130 -7.07 -23.03 2.40
N LEU A 131 -6.38 -23.35 3.48
CA LEU A 131 -6.54 -24.59 4.23
C LEU A 131 -7.51 -24.33 5.38
N VAL A 132 -8.38 -25.28 5.71
CA VAL A 132 -9.34 -25.17 6.83
C VAL A 132 -9.41 -26.48 7.63
N SER A 133 -9.64 -26.41 8.94
CA SER A 133 -9.93 -27.58 9.78
C SER A 133 -11.24 -28.24 9.36
N SER A 134 -11.23 -29.52 9.03
CA SER A 134 -12.41 -30.25 8.51
C SER A 134 -13.47 -30.52 9.59
N ASP A 135 -13.04 -30.65 10.84
CA ASP A 135 -13.87 -30.95 12.01
C ASP A 135 -14.51 -29.70 12.65
N GLY A 136 -14.10 -28.50 12.23
CA GLY A 136 -14.53 -27.21 12.78
C GLY A 136 -14.10 -26.92 14.23
N SER A 137 -13.51 -27.88 14.95
CA SER A 137 -13.27 -27.80 16.40
C SER A 137 -12.29 -26.69 16.78
N LEU A 138 -11.21 -26.55 15.99
CA LEU A 138 -10.18 -25.53 16.17
C LEU A 138 -10.55 -24.16 15.55
N GLN A 139 -11.58 -24.10 14.70
CA GLN A 139 -11.87 -22.95 13.82
C GLN A 139 -10.59 -22.42 13.13
N ALA A 140 -9.74 -23.35 12.68
CA ALA A 140 -8.41 -23.05 12.17
C ALA A 140 -8.38 -22.95 10.64
N SER A 141 -7.59 -22.01 10.14
CA SER A 141 -7.41 -21.76 8.71
C SER A 141 -6.09 -21.05 8.39
N SER A 142 -5.51 -21.32 7.22
CA SER A 142 -4.31 -20.62 6.72
C SER A 142 -4.44 -20.34 5.22
N ALA A 143 -3.70 -19.37 4.70
CA ALA A 143 -3.62 -19.14 3.26
C ALA A 143 -2.63 -20.09 2.60
N GLY A 144 -2.88 -20.45 1.34
CA GLY A 144 -1.94 -21.17 0.49
C GLY A 144 -1.14 -20.21 -0.39
N HIS A 145 0.18 -20.40 -0.47
CA HIS A 145 1.02 -19.67 -1.40
C HIS A 145 0.83 -20.24 -2.82
N VAL A 146 0.34 -19.41 -3.75
CA VAL A 146 0.10 -19.80 -5.15
C VAL A 146 1.29 -19.36 -6.02
N THR A 147 1.93 -20.31 -6.68
CA THR A 147 2.96 -20.11 -7.70
C THR A 147 2.39 -20.48 -9.06
N ASP A 148 2.44 -19.55 -10.02
CA ASP A 148 2.08 -19.77 -11.41
C ASP A 148 3.33 -20.19 -12.22
N HIS A 149 3.23 -21.32 -12.94
CA HIS A 149 4.31 -21.82 -13.81
C HIS A 149 4.21 -21.29 -15.24
N CYS A 150 3.32 -20.33 -15.48
CA CYS A 150 3.15 -19.59 -16.73
C CYS A 150 2.77 -20.45 -17.95
N ASN A 151 2.27 -21.67 -17.70
CA ASN A 151 2.02 -22.70 -18.71
C ASN A 151 0.65 -23.39 -18.55
N GLY A 152 -0.30 -22.75 -17.85
CA GLY A 152 -1.60 -23.33 -17.49
C GLY A 152 -1.58 -24.22 -16.25
N THR A 153 -0.43 -24.38 -15.58
CA THR A 153 -0.33 -25.11 -14.31
C THR A 153 0.18 -24.23 -13.18
N TYR A 154 -0.30 -24.51 -11.98
CA TYR A 154 0.00 -23.77 -10.77
C TYR A 154 0.37 -24.74 -9.65
N THR A 155 1.25 -24.33 -8.75
CA THR A 155 1.51 -25.01 -7.49
C THR A 155 0.96 -24.18 -6.35
N VAL A 156 0.28 -24.83 -5.41
CA VAL A 156 -0.18 -24.21 -4.16
C VAL A 156 0.50 -24.92 -3.00
N GLN A 157 1.14 -24.15 -2.12
CA GLN A 157 1.83 -24.66 -0.94
C GLN A 157 1.11 -24.21 0.34
N PHE A 158 0.81 -25.16 1.21
CA PHE A 158 0.20 -24.92 2.52
C PHE A 158 1.14 -25.43 3.63
N PRO A 159 1.78 -24.54 4.41
CA PRO A 159 2.40 -24.93 5.66
C PRO A 159 1.35 -25.46 6.64
N LEU A 160 1.62 -26.62 7.25
CA LEU A 160 0.69 -27.33 8.13
C LEU A 160 0.89 -26.89 9.59
N TYR A 161 0.13 -25.88 10.01
CA TYR A 161 0.32 -25.23 11.31
C TYR A 161 -0.34 -25.94 12.50
N TRP A 162 -1.29 -26.87 12.28
CA TRP A 162 -2.01 -27.57 13.35
C TRP A 162 -2.20 -29.06 13.03
N VAL A 163 -2.40 -29.84 14.09
CA VAL A 163 -2.71 -31.29 14.04
C VAL A 163 -4.21 -31.48 13.83
N GLY A 164 -4.61 -32.51 13.07
CA GLY A 164 -6.00 -32.84 12.81
C GLY A 164 -6.30 -33.03 11.32
N ASP A 165 -7.59 -33.06 10.98
CA ASP A 165 -8.05 -33.24 9.61
C ASP A 165 -8.17 -31.89 8.91
N VAL A 166 -7.58 -31.76 7.72
CA VAL A 166 -7.59 -30.52 6.95
C VAL A 166 -8.21 -30.69 5.56
N SER A 167 -8.99 -29.68 5.15
CA SER A 167 -9.58 -29.58 3.81
C SER A 167 -8.96 -28.40 3.05
N ILE A 168 -8.66 -28.63 1.78
CA ILE A 168 -8.17 -27.61 0.86
C ILE A 168 -9.36 -26.89 0.22
N LYS A 169 -9.28 -25.57 0.12
CA LYS A 169 -10.22 -24.73 -0.65
C LYS A 169 -9.41 -23.84 -1.60
N ILE A 170 -9.63 -24.00 -2.90
CA ILE A 170 -9.04 -23.13 -3.93
C ILE A 170 -10.19 -22.52 -4.71
N GLN A 171 -10.13 -21.20 -4.93
CA GLN A 171 -11.15 -20.43 -5.62
C GLN A 171 -10.52 -19.78 -6.86
N LEU A 172 -11.12 -19.97 -8.03
CA LEU A 172 -10.83 -19.13 -9.19
C LEU A 172 -11.50 -17.77 -8.94
N VAL A 173 -10.71 -16.75 -8.62
CA VAL A 173 -11.22 -15.39 -8.42
C VAL A 173 -11.41 -14.72 -9.76
N HIS A 174 -10.41 -14.80 -10.65
CA HIS A 174 -10.49 -14.32 -12.04
C HIS A 174 -9.70 -15.25 -12.98
N PRO A 175 -10.23 -15.65 -14.15
CA PRO A 175 -9.42 -16.28 -15.18
C PRO A 175 -8.40 -15.29 -15.77
N SER A 176 -7.32 -15.78 -16.36
CA SER A 176 -6.26 -14.95 -16.98
C SER A 176 -6.79 -13.95 -18.01
N GLU A 177 -7.88 -14.29 -18.71
CA GLU A 177 -8.55 -13.43 -19.68
C GLU A 177 -9.21 -12.23 -18.97
N ALA A 178 -9.88 -12.46 -17.84
CA ALA A 178 -10.45 -11.40 -17.01
C ALA A 178 -9.34 -10.53 -16.42
N VAL A 179 -8.25 -11.15 -15.93
CA VAL A 179 -7.06 -10.44 -15.43
C VAL A 179 -6.48 -9.52 -16.51
N LYS A 180 -6.42 -9.96 -17.77
CA LYS A 180 -5.95 -9.12 -18.88
C LYS A 180 -6.89 -7.94 -19.19
N VAL A 181 -8.20 -8.12 -19.07
CA VAL A 181 -9.17 -7.01 -19.16
C VAL A 181 -8.96 -6.04 -17.99
N LEU A 182 -8.80 -6.53 -16.75
CA LEU A 182 -8.51 -5.70 -15.58
C LEU A 182 -7.19 -4.93 -15.72
N GLN A 183 -6.13 -5.55 -16.23
CA GLN A 183 -4.85 -4.89 -16.53
C GLN A 183 -5.05 -3.73 -17.52
N SER A 184 -5.70 -4.01 -18.66
CA SER A 184 -5.92 -3.03 -19.73
C SER A 184 -6.78 -1.86 -19.24
N LEU A 185 -7.90 -2.15 -18.58
CA LEU A 185 -8.79 -1.15 -18.00
C LEU A 185 -8.11 -0.34 -16.90
N ARG A 186 -7.26 -0.97 -16.06
CA ARG A 186 -6.55 -0.27 -14.99
C ARG A 186 -5.68 0.85 -15.52
N GLN A 187 -5.00 0.65 -16.64
CA GLN A 187 -4.11 1.67 -17.22
C GLN A 187 -4.84 2.88 -17.82
N VAL A 188 -6.16 2.79 -18.08
CA VAL A 188 -6.91 3.94 -18.60
C VAL A 188 -7.01 5.04 -17.51
N PRO A 189 -6.41 6.23 -17.71
CA PRO A 189 -6.54 7.34 -16.78
C PRO A 189 -7.95 7.95 -16.90
N ASN A 190 -8.47 8.53 -15.82
CA ASN A 190 -9.76 9.25 -15.82
C ASN A 190 -10.97 8.44 -16.33
N LYS A 191 -10.89 7.10 -16.31
CA LYS A 191 -11.99 6.17 -16.62
C LYS A 191 -13.18 6.32 -15.66
N ARG A 192 -12.93 6.82 -14.45
CA ARG A 192 -13.93 7.36 -13.52
C ARG A 192 -13.70 8.85 -13.31
N ASP A 193 -14.76 9.57 -13.03
CA ASP A 193 -14.74 10.97 -12.67
C ASP A 193 -15.31 11.22 -11.27
N PHE A 194 -15.17 12.46 -10.82
CA PHE A 194 -15.64 12.94 -9.54
C PHE A 194 -16.40 14.24 -9.77
N ASN A 195 -17.40 14.51 -8.94
CA ASN A 195 -18.16 15.76 -9.00
C ASN A 195 -17.69 16.67 -7.86
N CYS A 196 -17.33 17.92 -8.18
CA CYS A 196 -16.93 18.93 -7.20
C CYS A 196 -17.89 20.13 -7.23
N THR A 197 -18.34 20.60 -6.07
CA THR A 197 -19.17 21.81 -5.94
C THR A 197 -18.31 23.05 -5.68
N PHE A 198 -18.54 24.08 -6.48
CA PHE A 198 -18.03 25.44 -6.32
C PHE A 198 -19.19 26.36 -5.89
N VAL A 199 -18.98 27.21 -4.88
CA VAL A 199 -20.05 28.01 -4.27
C VAL A 199 -19.79 29.50 -4.45
N ASP A 200 -20.78 30.23 -4.97
CA ASP A 200 -20.77 31.69 -4.92
C ASP A 200 -21.19 32.16 -3.52
N VAL A 201 -20.23 32.68 -2.75
CA VAL A 201 -20.48 33.16 -1.37
C VAL A 201 -21.46 34.35 -1.32
N LYS A 202 -21.68 35.07 -2.44
CA LYS A 202 -22.62 36.20 -2.49
C LYS A 202 -24.06 35.81 -2.82
N THR A 203 -24.25 34.74 -3.58
CA THR A 203 -25.56 34.33 -4.10
C THR A 203 -25.99 32.94 -3.65
N GLU A 204 -25.14 32.24 -2.89
CA GLU A 204 -25.29 30.84 -2.43
C GLU A 204 -25.50 29.82 -3.57
N ASN A 205 -25.25 30.22 -4.81
CA ASN A 205 -25.38 29.37 -5.98
C ASN A 205 -24.27 28.31 -6.04
N ASN A 206 -24.68 27.07 -6.29
CA ASN A 206 -23.81 25.90 -6.37
C ASN A 206 -23.58 25.49 -7.84
N TYR A 207 -22.32 25.44 -8.26
CA TYR A 207 -21.90 24.96 -9.57
C TYR A 207 -21.18 23.63 -9.40
N THR A 208 -21.64 22.57 -10.09
CA THR A 208 -20.99 21.24 -10.00
C THR A 208 -20.23 20.97 -11.29
N GLN A 209 -18.95 20.66 -11.16
CA GLN A 209 -18.03 20.41 -12.27
C GLN A 209 -17.42 19.00 -12.17
N GLN A 210 -17.00 18.44 -13.31
CA GLN A 210 -16.27 17.17 -13.34
C GLN A 210 -14.81 17.37 -12.89
N CYS A 211 -14.27 16.34 -12.23
CA CYS A 211 -12.96 16.35 -11.60
C CYS A 211 -12.27 15.00 -11.78
N PHE A 212 -10.94 15.04 -11.86
CA PHE A 212 -10.11 13.96 -12.39
C PHE A 212 -8.87 13.72 -11.51
N SER A 213 -8.55 12.44 -11.30
CA SER A 213 -7.39 11.95 -10.55
C SER A 213 -6.07 12.02 -11.33
N SER A 214 -6.14 12.14 -12.65
CA SER A 214 -5.01 12.27 -13.58
C SER A 214 -5.21 13.47 -14.51
N ASN A 215 -4.14 13.91 -15.18
CA ASN A 215 -4.22 14.98 -16.16
C ASN A 215 -5.24 14.65 -17.28
N ASN A 216 -5.99 15.65 -17.74
CA ASN A 216 -6.97 15.50 -18.81
C ASN A 216 -6.57 16.40 -20.00
N PRO A 217 -5.79 15.90 -20.98
CA PRO A 217 -5.31 16.70 -22.11
C PRO A 217 -6.42 17.31 -22.96
N SER A 218 -7.63 16.78 -22.91
CA SER A 218 -8.80 17.31 -23.63
C SER A 218 -9.36 18.59 -23.01
N LEU A 219 -8.94 18.96 -21.80
CA LEU A 219 -9.35 20.18 -21.11
C LEU A 219 -8.25 21.25 -21.22
N PRO A 220 -8.46 22.38 -21.93
CA PRO A 220 -7.44 23.42 -22.05
C PRO A 220 -7.10 24.08 -20.70
N PRO A 221 -5.85 24.51 -20.46
CA PRO A 221 -5.43 25.08 -19.16
C PRO A 221 -6.26 26.27 -18.65
N HIS A 222 -6.85 27.07 -19.55
CA HIS A 222 -7.71 28.20 -19.16
C HIS A 222 -9.13 27.77 -18.70
N ARG A 223 -9.53 26.54 -19.02
CA ARG A 223 -10.80 25.89 -18.63
C ARG A 223 -10.65 24.92 -17.46
N GLN A 224 -9.47 24.82 -16.84
CA GLN A 224 -9.22 23.92 -15.73
C GLN A 224 -8.92 24.67 -14.43
N CYS A 225 -9.29 24.02 -13.33
CA CYS A 225 -8.82 24.33 -11.99
C CYS A 225 -7.84 23.24 -11.59
N ASP A 226 -6.56 23.58 -11.57
CA ASP A 226 -5.50 22.66 -11.19
C ASP A 226 -5.22 22.78 -9.69
N PHE A 227 -5.53 21.71 -8.95
CA PHE A 227 -5.24 21.53 -7.53
C PHE A 227 -4.13 20.48 -7.30
N SER A 228 -3.36 20.19 -8.34
CA SER A 228 -2.20 19.30 -8.27
C SER A 228 -1.13 19.88 -7.34
N LYS A 229 -0.41 18.97 -6.66
CA LYS A 229 0.65 19.27 -5.72
C LYS A 229 1.87 18.39 -6.04
N PRO A 230 2.77 18.84 -6.94
CA PRO A 230 3.85 18.02 -7.48
C PRO A 230 4.78 17.42 -6.40
N GLU A 231 5.05 18.17 -5.33
CA GLU A 231 5.95 17.78 -4.24
C GLU A 231 5.44 16.61 -3.38
N VAL A 232 4.15 16.24 -3.51
CA VAL A 232 3.54 15.04 -2.90
C VAL A 232 3.08 14.02 -3.94
N ASN A 233 3.59 14.13 -5.17
CA ASN A 233 3.17 13.38 -6.36
C ASN A 233 1.65 13.39 -6.55
N GLY A 234 1.03 14.57 -6.45
CA GLY A 234 -0.41 14.71 -6.46
C GLY A 234 -0.99 15.41 -7.67
N THR A 235 -2.00 14.79 -8.27
CA THR A 235 -2.81 15.36 -9.34
C THR A 235 -4.27 15.41 -8.91
N TRP A 236 -4.89 16.57 -9.12
CA TRP A 236 -6.33 16.75 -8.99
C TRP A 236 -6.76 17.93 -9.85
N ILE A 237 -7.46 17.65 -10.95
CA ILE A 237 -7.83 18.66 -11.94
C ILE A 237 -9.35 18.66 -12.12
N CYS A 238 -9.96 19.83 -11.99
CA CYS A 238 -11.39 20.04 -12.16
C CYS A 238 -11.65 20.89 -13.40
N GLU A 239 -12.82 20.75 -14.02
CA GLU A 239 -13.30 21.77 -14.94
C GLU A 239 -13.55 23.08 -14.18
N LYS A 240 -13.23 24.21 -14.81
CA LYS A 240 -13.41 25.52 -14.22
C LYS A 240 -14.85 26.01 -14.46
N PRO A 241 -15.60 26.39 -13.39
CA PRO A 241 -16.91 27.01 -13.56
C PRO A 241 -16.77 28.39 -14.22
N GLU A 242 -17.66 28.74 -15.14
CA GLU A 242 -17.56 29.97 -15.95
C GLU A 242 -17.51 31.26 -15.11
N LYS A 243 -18.24 31.28 -13.99
CA LYS A 243 -18.52 32.49 -13.20
C LYS A 243 -17.74 32.57 -11.89
N LEU A 244 -16.97 31.53 -11.52
CA LEU A 244 -16.31 31.44 -10.22
C LEU A 244 -14.80 31.16 -10.32
N PRO A 245 -14.00 31.66 -9.36
CA PRO A 245 -12.60 31.29 -9.25
C PRO A 245 -12.46 29.85 -8.72
N CYS A 246 -11.33 29.21 -9.01
CA CYS A 246 -11.04 27.85 -8.55
C CYS A 246 -11.02 27.72 -7.01
N SER A 247 -10.69 28.80 -6.30
CA SER A 247 -10.75 28.86 -4.83
C SER A 247 -12.16 28.73 -4.25
N ALA A 248 -13.22 28.80 -5.08
CA ALA A 248 -14.60 28.58 -4.65
C ALA A 248 -14.97 27.10 -4.45
N ILE A 249 -14.05 26.15 -4.69
CA ILE A 249 -14.27 24.72 -4.42
C ILE A 249 -14.56 24.48 -2.93
N THR A 250 -15.57 23.66 -2.65
CA THR A 250 -16.00 23.37 -1.27
C THR A 250 -16.01 21.89 -0.93
N LYS A 251 -16.62 21.05 -1.78
CA LYS A 251 -16.81 19.63 -1.50
C LYS A 251 -16.81 18.82 -2.79
N CYS A 252 -16.40 17.56 -2.71
CA CYS A 252 -16.39 16.64 -3.84
C CYS A 252 -16.94 15.27 -3.44
N ARG A 253 -17.39 14.50 -4.43
CA ARG A 253 -17.73 13.08 -4.29
C ARG A 253 -17.32 12.31 -5.53
N TRP A 254 -17.15 11.01 -5.40
CA TRP A 254 -17.05 10.12 -6.57
C TRP A 254 -18.36 10.12 -7.37
N ASN A 255 -18.27 10.08 -8.70
CA ASN A 255 -19.41 9.89 -9.58
C ASN A 255 -19.70 8.39 -9.73
N PRO A 256 -20.85 7.87 -9.26
CA PRO A 256 -21.17 6.44 -9.37
C PRO A 256 -21.62 6.02 -10.77
N ASP A 257 -21.62 6.92 -11.76
CA ASP A 257 -21.89 6.59 -13.16
C ASP A 257 -20.79 5.70 -13.74
N MET A 258 -21.18 4.48 -14.11
CA MET A 258 -20.30 3.47 -14.71
C MET A 258 -20.23 3.55 -16.24
N SER A 259 -20.99 4.42 -16.89
CA SER A 259 -21.10 4.48 -18.36
C SER A 259 -19.75 4.60 -19.08
N ARG A 260 -18.82 5.39 -18.52
CA ARG A 260 -17.44 5.52 -19.05
C ARG A 260 -16.67 4.20 -18.98
N VAL A 261 -16.81 3.45 -17.89
CA VAL A 261 -16.10 2.18 -17.68
C VAL A 261 -16.73 1.06 -18.51
N LEU A 262 -18.07 1.02 -18.60
CA LEU A 262 -18.78 0.05 -19.42
C LEU A 262 -18.53 0.27 -20.92
N GLY A 263 -18.29 1.51 -21.36
CA GLY A 263 -17.86 1.82 -22.72
C GLY A 263 -16.41 1.43 -23.06
N LEU A 264 -15.62 0.96 -22.09
CA LEU A 264 -14.23 0.52 -22.27
C LEU A 264 -14.07 -1.02 -22.25
N VAL A 265 -15.16 -1.77 -22.10
CA VAL A 265 -15.17 -3.24 -21.98
C VAL A 265 -16.20 -3.82 -22.95
N SER A 266 -15.83 -4.85 -23.72
CA SER A 266 -16.75 -5.47 -24.69
C SER A 266 -17.83 -6.33 -24.02
N PRO A 267 -18.97 -6.59 -24.68
CA PRO A 267 -19.99 -7.53 -24.17
C PRO A 267 -19.46 -8.96 -23.93
N GLU A 268 -18.41 -9.37 -24.63
CA GLU A 268 -17.72 -10.65 -24.46
C GLU A 268 -16.80 -10.61 -23.24
N GLU A 269 -16.06 -9.52 -23.06
CA GLU A 269 -15.21 -9.30 -21.89
C GLU A 269 -16.04 -9.20 -20.59
N MET A 270 -17.23 -8.59 -20.64
CA MET A 270 -18.14 -8.52 -19.48
C MET A 270 -18.58 -9.91 -18.98
N LYS A 271 -18.69 -10.92 -19.87
CA LYS A 271 -19.07 -12.30 -19.49
C LYS A 271 -17.98 -12.99 -18.65
N LEU A 272 -16.74 -12.53 -18.72
CA LEU A 272 -15.64 -13.05 -17.89
C LEU A 272 -15.80 -12.67 -16.41
N PHE A 273 -16.62 -11.65 -16.11
CA PHE A 273 -16.96 -11.19 -14.77
C PHE A 273 -18.37 -11.64 -14.35
N GLN A 274 -18.77 -12.84 -14.81
CA GLN A 274 -20.04 -13.49 -14.50
C GLN A 274 -19.82 -14.98 -14.28
N LYS A 275 -20.77 -15.67 -13.64
CA LYS A 275 -20.73 -17.13 -13.54
C LYS A 275 -20.80 -17.77 -14.95
N PRO A 276 -20.06 -18.87 -15.19
CA PRO A 276 -19.33 -19.69 -14.22
C PRO A 276 -17.86 -19.28 -14.00
N TYR A 277 -17.37 -18.16 -14.54
CA TYR A 277 -15.94 -17.84 -14.57
C TYR A 277 -15.39 -17.18 -13.28
N LEU A 278 -16.26 -16.85 -12.34
CA LEU A 278 -15.99 -15.86 -11.30
C LEU A 278 -16.30 -16.41 -9.90
N GLU A 279 -15.34 -16.24 -8.98
CA GLU A 279 -15.43 -16.60 -7.55
C GLU A 279 -15.82 -18.06 -7.23
N VAL A 280 -15.59 -19.00 -8.16
CA VAL A 280 -15.98 -20.41 -7.98
C VAL A 280 -14.92 -21.18 -7.18
N GLU A 281 -15.32 -21.83 -6.09
CA GLU A 281 -14.50 -22.84 -5.42
C GLU A 281 -14.34 -24.08 -6.34
N LEU A 282 -13.11 -24.47 -6.62
CA LEU A 282 -12.75 -25.62 -7.43
C LEU A 282 -13.01 -26.94 -6.69
N GLU A 283 -13.35 -27.99 -7.44
CA GLU A 283 -13.44 -29.33 -6.87
C GLU A 283 -12.05 -29.92 -6.60
N VAL A 284 -11.72 -30.12 -5.32
CA VAL A 284 -10.53 -30.87 -4.90
C VAL A 284 -10.86 -32.35 -4.91
N ASN A 285 -10.10 -33.14 -5.68
CA ASN A 285 -10.29 -34.58 -5.76
C ASN A 285 -9.04 -35.37 -5.33
N PRO A 286 -9.19 -36.46 -4.57
CA PRO A 286 -10.44 -36.91 -3.94
C PRO A 286 -10.78 -36.08 -2.69
N LYS A 287 -12.06 -36.11 -2.27
CA LYS A 287 -12.65 -35.11 -1.36
C LYS A 287 -12.38 -35.35 0.13
N GLU A 288 -11.71 -36.45 0.50
CA GLU A 288 -11.44 -36.76 1.91
C GLU A 288 -10.44 -35.74 2.50
N PRO A 289 -10.49 -35.45 3.82
CA PRO A 289 -9.48 -34.66 4.49
C PRO A 289 -8.07 -35.26 4.40
N ILE A 290 -7.05 -34.41 4.48
CA ILE A 290 -5.68 -34.85 4.76
C ILE A 290 -5.51 -34.93 6.27
N ARG A 291 -5.00 -36.05 6.80
CA ARG A 291 -4.66 -36.18 8.22
C ARG A 291 -3.30 -35.58 8.49
N VAL A 292 -3.24 -34.62 9.41
CA VAL A 292 -1.99 -34.06 9.96
C VAL A 292 -1.77 -34.64 11.36
N LEU A 293 -0.56 -35.15 11.60
CA LEU A 293 -0.14 -35.81 12.84
C LEU A 293 0.75 -34.89 13.70
N GLU A 294 0.88 -35.22 14.99
CA GLU A 294 1.87 -34.60 15.89
C GLU A 294 3.29 -34.93 15.42
N THR A 295 4.18 -33.94 15.47
CA THR A 295 5.62 -34.16 15.19
C THR A 295 6.29 -34.82 16.40
N GLU A 296 7.19 -35.79 16.16
CA GLU A 296 7.98 -36.43 17.23
C GLU A 296 9.04 -35.50 17.84
N LEU A 297 9.42 -34.45 17.12
CA LEU A 297 10.38 -33.44 17.58
C LEU A 297 9.65 -32.32 18.32
N PRO A 298 10.13 -31.89 19.51
CA PRO A 298 9.51 -30.77 20.22
C PRO A 298 9.58 -29.50 19.36
N THR A 299 8.41 -28.98 19.00
CA THR A 299 8.25 -27.71 18.29
C THR A 299 8.96 -26.61 19.10
N PRO A 300 9.75 -25.71 18.47
CA PRO A 300 10.41 -24.62 19.18
C PRO A 300 9.39 -23.83 20.00
N GLU A 301 9.49 -23.95 21.32
CA GLU A 301 8.34 -23.75 22.23
C GLU A 301 7.86 -22.29 22.27
N HIS A 302 8.72 -21.34 21.87
CA HIS A 302 8.46 -19.91 21.88
C HIS A 302 9.04 -19.22 20.64
N LEU A 303 8.16 -18.63 19.80
CA LEU A 303 8.55 -17.66 18.79
C LEU A 303 9.15 -16.40 19.45
N PRO A 304 10.09 -15.69 18.80
CA PRO A 304 10.64 -14.44 19.33
C PRO A 304 9.53 -13.38 19.45
N ALA A 305 9.67 -12.45 20.40
CA ALA A 305 8.75 -11.32 20.50
C ALA A 305 8.82 -10.44 19.24
N CYS A 306 7.66 -9.93 18.80
CA CYS A 306 7.55 -9.08 17.62
C CYS A 306 8.31 -7.76 17.83
N THR A 307 9.44 -7.57 17.13
CA THR A 307 10.36 -6.44 17.34
C THR A 307 10.87 -5.90 15.99
N GLY A 308 11.64 -4.80 16.00
CA GLY A 308 12.22 -4.22 14.77
C GLY A 308 13.02 -5.19 13.91
N ASN A 309 13.62 -6.22 14.54
CA ASN A 309 14.47 -7.18 13.85
C ASN A 309 13.69 -8.38 13.27
N THR A 310 12.46 -8.64 13.73
CA THR A 310 11.60 -9.67 13.15
C THR A 310 10.89 -9.10 11.92
N ARG A 311 11.61 -8.99 10.80
CA ARG A 311 11.01 -8.66 9.50
C ARG A 311 10.08 -9.78 9.08
N GLU A 312 8.81 -9.47 8.86
CA GLU A 312 7.87 -10.35 8.14
C GLU A 312 8.28 -10.39 6.66
N SER A 313 9.17 -11.32 6.31
CA SER A 313 9.75 -11.42 4.97
C SER A 313 8.78 -12.07 3.98
N GLY A 314 7.93 -11.26 3.33
CA GLY A 314 7.23 -11.59 2.08
C GLY A 314 6.23 -12.76 2.15
N ALA A 315 4.94 -12.43 2.09
CA ALA A 315 3.81 -13.27 2.47
C ALA A 315 3.69 -13.45 4.00
N SER A 316 2.45 -13.31 4.49
CA SER A 316 2.10 -13.26 5.90
C SER A 316 1.92 -14.68 6.43
N LEU A 317 3.07 -15.32 6.71
CA LEU A 317 3.16 -16.66 7.27
C LEU A 317 2.43 -16.71 8.63
N GLY A 318 1.27 -17.35 8.65
CA GLY A 318 0.46 -17.54 9.85
C GLY A 318 -0.85 -18.28 9.57
N HIS A 319 -1.62 -18.44 10.64
CA HIS A 319 -2.93 -19.10 10.61
C HIS A 319 -3.88 -18.51 11.64
N TRP A 320 -5.17 -18.65 11.40
CA TRP A 320 -6.19 -18.51 12.42
C TRP A 320 -6.30 -19.80 13.23
N SER A 321 -6.54 -19.65 14.54
CA SER A 321 -6.96 -20.72 15.44
C SER A 321 -7.85 -20.11 16.52
N GLY A 322 -9.06 -20.63 16.72
CA GLY A 322 -9.98 -20.15 17.75
C GLY A 322 -10.29 -18.64 17.66
N LYS A 323 -10.42 -18.09 16.44
CA LYS A 323 -10.59 -16.65 16.14
C LYS A 323 -9.41 -15.74 16.55
N VAL A 324 -8.24 -16.31 16.80
CA VAL A 324 -6.99 -15.58 17.04
C VAL A 324 -6.02 -15.85 15.89
N TRP A 325 -5.38 -14.80 15.37
CA TRP A 325 -4.30 -14.94 14.41
C TRP A 325 -2.99 -15.31 15.11
N LYS A 326 -2.33 -16.34 14.60
CA LYS A 326 -1.03 -16.84 15.01
C LYS A 326 -0.04 -16.58 13.88
N SER A 327 0.89 -15.65 14.09
CA SER A 327 2.03 -15.46 13.20
C SER A 327 3.01 -16.63 13.35
N ALA A 328 3.66 -17.03 12.26
CA ALA A 328 4.77 -17.96 12.25
C ALA A 328 6.14 -17.27 12.40
N VAL A 329 6.17 -15.93 12.38
CA VAL A 329 7.40 -15.12 12.42
C VAL A 329 7.72 -14.67 13.85
N CYS A 330 6.70 -14.27 14.63
CA CYS A 330 6.88 -13.74 15.97
C CYS A 330 5.66 -14.01 16.86
N ASN A 331 5.86 -13.95 18.19
CA ASN A 331 4.81 -14.20 19.16
C ASN A 331 3.81 -13.03 19.24
N VAL A 332 2.68 -13.17 18.55
CA VAL A 332 1.56 -12.21 18.59
C VAL A 332 0.73 -12.44 19.85
N ARG A 333 0.72 -11.44 20.74
CA ARG A 333 -0.06 -11.45 21.99
C ARG A 333 -1.51 -11.07 21.74
N VAL A 334 -2.42 -11.61 22.54
CA VAL A 334 -3.82 -11.16 22.60
C VAL A 334 -3.92 -10.10 23.69
N PHE A 335 -4.26 -8.87 23.34
CA PHE A 335 -4.30 -7.74 24.27
C PHE A 335 -5.71 -7.53 24.86
N THR A 336 -5.79 -7.43 26.18
CA THR A 336 -7.01 -6.97 26.87
C THR A 336 -7.14 -5.44 26.80
N LYS A 337 -8.33 -4.93 27.17
CA LYS A 337 -8.57 -3.47 27.28
C LYS A 337 -7.72 -2.77 28.35
N GLU A 338 -7.06 -3.50 29.25
CA GLU A 338 -6.08 -2.94 30.18
C GLU A 338 -4.71 -2.87 29.51
N ASP A 339 -4.24 -3.97 28.92
CA ASP A 339 -2.96 -4.05 28.21
C ASP A 339 -2.86 -2.99 27.08
N ILE A 340 -3.94 -2.77 26.32
CA ILE A 340 -3.99 -1.71 25.30
C ILE A 340 -3.77 -0.31 25.90
N ARG A 341 -4.36 -0.02 27.06
CA ARG A 341 -4.21 1.30 27.72
C ARG A 341 -2.83 1.48 28.32
N GLN A 342 -2.25 0.42 28.88
CA GLN A 342 -0.89 0.43 29.40
C GLN A 342 0.13 0.58 28.26
N CYS A 343 -0.04 -0.17 27.17
CA CYS A 343 0.80 -0.10 25.98
C CYS A 343 0.80 1.29 25.32
N LEU A 344 -0.38 1.91 25.23
CA LEU A 344 -0.54 3.25 24.65
C LEU A 344 -0.23 4.40 25.62
N ALA A 345 0.09 4.13 26.88
CA ALA A 345 0.31 5.17 27.88
C ALA A 345 1.45 6.13 27.47
N ASN A 346 1.19 7.44 27.55
CA ASN A 346 2.08 8.50 27.07
C ASN A 346 2.40 8.47 25.55
N LYS A 347 1.58 7.80 24.72
CA LYS A 347 1.79 7.72 23.27
C LYS A 347 0.74 8.48 22.46
N ILE A 348 1.17 8.95 21.30
CA ILE A 348 0.29 9.45 20.24
C ILE A 348 0.31 8.49 19.04
N VAL A 349 -0.87 8.10 18.58
CA VAL A 349 -1.07 7.21 17.43
C VAL A 349 -1.73 7.99 16.29
N TYR A 350 -1.02 8.12 15.18
CA TYR A 350 -1.55 8.66 13.93
C TYR A 350 -1.98 7.52 13.00
N LEU A 351 -3.25 7.51 12.62
CA LEU A 351 -3.84 6.55 11.68
C LEU A 351 -4.20 7.30 10.40
N GLN A 352 -3.33 7.23 9.39
CA GLN A 352 -3.50 8.02 8.16
C GLN A 352 -3.78 7.12 6.97
N GLY A 353 -4.87 7.33 6.25
CA GLY A 353 -5.23 6.39 5.20
C GLY A 353 -6.67 6.42 4.76
N ASP A 354 -7.20 5.25 4.42
CA ASP A 354 -8.55 5.06 3.93
C ASP A 354 -9.55 4.68 5.03
N SER A 355 -10.79 4.43 4.62
CA SER A 355 -11.86 3.97 5.50
C SER A 355 -11.56 2.65 6.26
N THR A 356 -10.57 1.86 5.83
CA THR A 356 -10.21 0.59 6.49
C THR A 356 -9.28 0.78 7.70
N ILE A 357 -8.54 1.90 7.78
CA ILE A 357 -7.81 2.30 9.00
C ILE A 357 -8.66 3.19 9.93
N ARG A 358 -9.74 3.81 9.41
CA ARG A 358 -10.75 4.46 10.24
C ARG A 358 -11.40 3.49 11.23
N GLN A 359 -11.63 2.23 10.83
CA GLN A 359 -12.13 1.20 11.74
C GLN A 359 -11.21 0.97 12.95
N TRP A 360 -9.89 1.09 12.79
CA TRP A 360 -8.95 0.99 13.91
C TRP A 360 -9.14 2.16 14.87
N SER A 361 -9.28 3.39 14.37
CA SER A 361 -9.61 4.58 15.19
C SER A 361 -10.88 4.35 16.00
N GLU A 362 -11.96 3.91 15.34
CA GLU A 362 -13.26 3.64 15.96
C GLU A 362 -13.21 2.51 16.99
N ARG A 363 -12.34 1.52 16.79
CA ARG A 363 -12.05 0.48 17.78
C ARG A 363 -11.25 1.03 18.96
N LEU A 364 -10.14 1.73 18.70
CA LEU A 364 -9.25 2.29 19.72
C LEU A 364 -9.98 3.22 20.68
N LYS A 365 -10.86 4.10 20.16
CA LYS A 365 -11.75 4.93 20.98
C LYS A 365 -12.49 4.12 22.05
N LYS A 366 -13.08 2.99 21.66
CA LYS A 366 -13.86 2.09 22.54
C LYS A 366 -12.98 1.31 23.52
N VAL A 367 -11.82 0.78 23.10
CA VAL A 367 -10.97 -0.07 23.96
C VAL A 367 -10.03 0.72 24.88
N ALA A 368 -9.47 1.83 24.40
CA ALA A 368 -8.62 2.73 25.19
C ALA A 368 -9.42 3.76 26.02
N ARG A 369 -10.75 3.78 25.89
CA ARG A 369 -11.66 4.75 26.55
C ARG A 369 -11.24 6.19 26.28
N LEU A 370 -11.17 6.53 25.00
CA LEU A 370 -10.84 7.88 24.56
C LEU A 370 -12.09 8.77 24.65
N HIS A 371 -11.92 9.99 25.13
CA HIS A 371 -12.91 11.05 24.99
C HIS A 371 -12.81 11.63 23.58
N ASP A 372 -13.90 11.55 22.83
CA ASP A 372 -13.97 12.10 21.49
C ASP A 372 -14.09 13.62 21.51
N ASN A 373 -13.38 14.28 20.60
CA ASN A 373 -13.64 15.69 20.31
C ASN A 373 -14.96 15.80 19.54
N GLU A 374 -15.97 16.44 20.14
CA GLU A 374 -17.34 16.59 19.62
C GLU A 374 -17.40 17.02 18.15
N ARG A 375 -16.50 17.92 17.72
CA ARG A 375 -16.44 18.44 16.34
C ARG A 375 -15.99 17.40 15.31
N THR A 376 -15.37 16.31 15.77
CA THR A 376 -14.77 15.26 14.92
C THR A 376 -15.34 13.86 15.18
N MET A 377 -16.17 13.70 16.22
CA MET A 377 -16.68 12.40 16.69
C MET A 377 -17.31 11.56 15.56
N TYR A 378 -18.13 12.20 14.72
CA TYR A 378 -18.82 11.59 13.57
C TYR A 378 -18.20 11.92 12.21
N SER A 379 -17.05 12.61 12.16
CA SER A 379 -16.45 12.94 10.87
C SER A 379 -15.84 11.70 10.22
N PRO A 380 -16.18 11.41 8.95
CA PRO A 380 -15.54 10.32 8.22
C PRO A 380 -14.10 10.67 7.82
N VAL A 381 -13.72 11.96 7.86
CA VAL A 381 -12.44 12.48 7.35
C VAL A 381 -11.37 12.61 8.43
N VAL A 382 -11.75 13.07 9.62
CA VAL A 382 -10.82 13.32 10.74
C VAL A 382 -11.47 12.85 12.02
N GLN A 383 -10.76 12.09 12.85
CA GLN A 383 -11.24 11.73 14.19
C GLN A 383 -10.15 11.98 15.21
N VAL A 384 -10.52 12.61 16.33
CA VAL A 384 -9.64 12.94 17.45
C VAL A 384 -10.24 12.34 18.72
N GLY A 385 -9.46 11.50 19.40
CA GLY A 385 -9.82 10.95 20.71
C GLY A 385 -8.63 10.99 21.67
N ASP A 386 -8.88 11.34 22.93
CA ASP A 386 -7.85 11.52 23.97
C ASP A 386 -8.23 10.87 25.31
N ASN A 387 -7.25 10.30 26.01
CA ASN A 387 -7.42 9.81 27.38
C ASN A 387 -6.41 10.49 28.31
N ASN A 388 -6.84 11.58 28.95
CA ASN A 388 -6.01 12.41 29.81
C ASN A 388 -5.42 11.66 31.01
N LYS A 389 -6.10 10.62 31.53
CA LYS A 389 -5.62 9.83 32.68
C LYS A 389 -4.36 9.01 32.33
N TRP A 390 -4.25 8.56 31.08
CA TRP A 390 -3.16 7.72 30.59
C TRP A 390 -2.25 8.46 29.60
N ASN A 391 -2.52 9.74 29.33
CA ASN A 391 -1.84 10.55 28.32
C ASN A 391 -1.79 9.84 26.94
N ILE A 392 -2.94 9.32 26.50
CA ILE A 392 -3.10 8.64 25.20
C ILE A 392 -3.78 9.59 24.22
N SER A 393 -3.23 9.70 23.01
CA SER A 393 -3.85 10.43 21.91
C SER A 393 -3.98 9.56 20.66
N VAL A 394 -5.16 9.50 20.05
CA VAL A 394 -5.37 8.88 18.74
C VAL A 394 -5.88 9.93 17.76
N ARG A 395 -5.28 9.97 16.57
CA ARG A 395 -5.55 10.93 15.50
C ARG A 395 -5.73 10.17 14.19
N TYR A 396 -6.96 10.06 13.70
CA TYR A 396 -7.22 9.54 12.37
C TYR A 396 -7.41 10.67 11.36
N ARG A 397 -6.87 10.47 10.14
CA ARG A 397 -7.03 11.38 9.01
C ARG A 397 -7.12 10.61 7.69
N PHE A 398 -8.14 10.92 6.90
CA PHE A 398 -8.35 10.35 5.58
C PHE A 398 -7.35 10.93 4.59
N HIS A 399 -6.77 10.08 3.74
CA HIS A 399 -5.94 10.51 2.61
C HIS A 399 -6.70 11.44 1.65
N HIS A 400 -5.99 12.37 1.02
CA HIS A 400 -6.57 13.20 -0.04
C HIS A 400 -7.07 12.39 -1.24
N PHE A 401 -7.87 13.02 -2.11
CA PHE A 401 -8.39 12.42 -3.33
C PHE A 401 -7.36 11.61 -4.14
N PRO A 402 -7.77 10.46 -4.73
CA PRO A 402 -9.16 10.09 -5.05
C PRO A 402 -9.85 9.28 -3.94
N VAL A 403 -11.10 9.62 -3.61
CA VAL A 403 -11.90 8.92 -2.59
C VAL A 403 -13.16 8.31 -3.21
N GLN A 404 -13.22 6.98 -3.29
CA GLN A 404 -14.40 6.26 -3.75
C GLN A 404 -15.44 6.19 -2.62
N GLY A 405 -16.43 7.07 -2.67
CA GLY A 405 -17.49 7.14 -1.68
C GLY A 405 -18.69 7.97 -2.15
N LYS A 406 -19.90 7.59 -1.71
CA LYS A 406 -21.16 8.28 -2.02
C LYS A 406 -21.33 9.63 -1.31
N PRO A 407 -20.89 9.84 -0.04
CA PRO A 407 -21.04 11.13 0.62
C PRO A 407 -20.23 12.24 -0.06
N TRP A 408 -20.75 13.47 0.01
CA TRP A 408 -19.96 14.65 -0.30
C TRP A 408 -18.95 14.92 0.83
N ILE A 409 -17.69 15.05 0.48
CA ILE A 409 -16.58 15.30 1.41
C ILE A 409 -16.05 16.71 1.16
N ASN A 410 -15.87 17.50 2.22
CA ASN A 410 -15.23 18.82 2.13
C ASN A 410 -13.81 18.67 1.59
N PHE A 411 -13.48 19.44 0.55
CA PHE A 411 -12.22 19.37 -0.16
C PHE A 411 -11.03 19.72 0.76
N HIS A 412 -11.21 20.70 1.65
CA HIS A 412 -10.14 21.26 2.50
C HIS A 412 -9.88 20.48 3.80
N ASP A 413 -10.79 19.58 4.16
CA ASP A 413 -10.66 18.69 5.33
C ASP A 413 -9.74 17.49 5.04
N LEU A 414 -9.60 17.13 3.77
CA LEU A 414 -8.72 16.06 3.29
C LEU A 414 -7.27 16.57 3.17
N ARG A 415 -6.29 15.68 3.40
CA ARG A 415 -4.86 16.05 3.43
C ARG A 415 -3.97 14.98 2.82
N TYR A 416 -2.85 15.42 2.25
CA TYR A 416 -1.83 14.50 1.77
C TYR A 416 -0.99 13.99 2.94
N ILE A 417 -0.77 12.68 3.00
CA ILE A 417 0.00 12.04 4.07
C ILE A 417 1.43 12.60 4.17
N VAL A 418 2.04 12.96 3.03
CA VAL A 418 3.34 13.64 3.00
C VAL A 418 3.34 14.92 3.85
N ASP A 419 2.29 15.75 3.73
CA ASP A 419 2.17 17.00 4.48
C ASP A 419 2.01 16.74 5.98
N GLU A 420 1.17 15.76 6.34
CA GLU A 420 0.95 15.38 7.73
C GLU A 420 2.22 14.80 8.36
N LEU A 421 2.99 13.98 7.64
CA LEU A 421 4.29 13.45 8.09
C LEU A 421 5.35 14.54 8.23
N ASP A 422 5.40 15.50 7.30
CA ASP A 422 6.34 16.62 7.38
C ASP A 422 6.03 17.56 8.56
N LEU A 423 4.74 17.74 8.89
CA LEU A 423 4.28 18.49 10.07
C LEU A 423 4.37 17.70 11.39
N THR A 424 4.40 16.36 11.35
CA THR A 424 4.41 15.53 12.56
C THR A 424 5.73 15.68 13.31
N GLN A 425 5.66 15.96 14.62
CA GLN A 425 6.85 16.08 15.45
C GLN A 425 7.61 14.76 15.55
N GLY A 426 6.94 13.63 15.80
CA GLY A 426 7.58 12.31 15.90
C GLY A 426 8.23 12.04 17.26
N GLY A 427 9.09 11.01 17.30
CA GLY A 427 9.90 10.60 18.45
C GLY A 427 9.42 9.29 19.10
N PRO A 428 10.10 8.81 20.17
CA PRO A 428 9.90 7.48 20.78
C PRO A 428 8.48 7.14 21.29
N ASN A 429 7.63 8.16 21.45
CA ASN A 429 6.23 8.01 21.86
C ASN A 429 5.23 8.24 20.72
N THR A 430 5.71 8.39 19.49
CA THR A 430 4.86 8.53 18.30
C THR A 430 4.79 7.22 17.52
N VAL A 431 3.57 6.77 17.26
CA VAL A 431 3.25 5.64 16.39
C VAL A 431 2.49 6.18 15.18
N ILE A 432 2.86 5.72 13.98
CA ILE A 432 2.21 6.08 12.73
C ILE A 432 1.83 4.80 12.00
N VAL A 433 0.57 4.70 11.60
CA VAL A 433 0.07 3.60 10.75
C VAL A 433 -0.53 4.20 9.49
N LEU A 434 -0.01 3.77 8.33
CA LEU A 434 -0.42 4.21 7.01
C LEU A 434 -1.19 3.08 6.30
N SER A 435 -2.31 3.40 5.65
CA SER A 435 -3.12 2.42 4.90
C SER A 435 -3.79 3.07 3.70
N LEU A 436 -3.27 2.83 2.49
CA LEU A 436 -3.74 3.47 1.26
C LEU A 436 -3.89 2.44 0.15
N TRP A 437 -5.08 1.87 0.02
CA TRP A 437 -5.32 0.87 -1.02
C TRP A 437 -6.76 0.89 -1.53
N ALA A 438 -7.76 0.94 -0.64
CA ALA A 438 -9.15 0.64 -0.97
C ALA A 438 -9.76 1.59 -2.02
N HIS A 439 -9.37 2.88 -2.00
CA HIS A 439 -9.86 3.86 -2.96
C HIS A 439 -8.96 3.99 -4.20
N PHE A 440 -7.81 3.32 -4.26
CA PHE A 440 -6.83 3.38 -5.35
C PHE A 440 -6.88 2.17 -6.29
N THR A 441 -7.70 1.16 -6.01
CA THR A 441 -7.88 -0.03 -6.88
C THR A 441 -8.32 0.33 -8.30
N ALA A 442 -9.18 1.35 -8.41
CA ALA A 442 -9.73 1.86 -9.68
C ALA A 442 -8.78 2.80 -10.44
N GLU A 443 -7.65 3.18 -9.86
CA GLU A 443 -6.68 4.10 -10.48
C GLU A 443 -5.58 3.33 -11.22
N PRO A 444 -4.92 3.94 -12.22
CA PRO A 444 -3.67 3.43 -12.79
C PRO A 444 -2.66 3.10 -11.67
N LEU A 445 -2.00 1.94 -11.75
CA LEU A 445 -1.17 1.45 -10.64
C LEU A 445 0.01 2.39 -10.33
N ASP A 446 0.55 3.05 -11.36
CA ASP A 446 1.63 4.03 -11.19
C ASP A 446 1.20 5.27 -10.39
N MET A 447 -0.10 5.58 -10.30
CA MET A 447 -0.59 6.66 -9.45
C MET A 447 -0.30 6.35 -7.97
N ILE A 448 -0.75 5.19 -7.46
CA ILE A 448 -0.52 4.82 -6.06
C ILE A 448 0.95 4.52 -5.79
N ARG A 449 1.67 3.89 -6.74
CA ARG A 449 3.13 3.71 -6.67
C ARG A 449 3.85 5.05 -6.50
N SER A 450 3.52 6.06 -7.31
CA SER A 450 4.10 7.41 -7.23
C SER A 450 3.77 8.12 -5.90
N ARG A 451 2.54 7.96 -5.38
CA ARG A 451 2.17 8.43 -4.04
C ARG A 451 2.99 7.78 -2.93
N LEU A 452 3.16 6.46 -2.98
CA LEU A 452 3.90 5.71 -1.97
C LEU A 452 5.40 6.07 -1.98
N TYR A 453 6.00 6.36 -3.15
CA TYR A 453 7.35 6.93 -3.23
C TYR A 453 7.48 8.29 -2.52
N ALA A 454 6.53 9.21 -2.71
CA ALA A 454 6.54 10.50 -2.02
C ALA A 454 6.37 10.33 -0.50
N ILE A 455 5.49 9.41 -0.07
CA ILE A 455 5.29 9.03 1.33
C ILE A 455 6.56 8.43 1.94
N ARG A 456 7.24 7.51 1.25
CA ARG A 456 8.53 6.93 1.66
C ARG A 456 9.58 8.01 1.94
N GLY A 457 9.71 8.96 1.01
CA GLY A 457 10.60 10.12 1.20
C GLY A 457 10.22 11.01 2.40
N ALA A 458 8.92 11.12 2.72
CA ALA A 458 8.44 11.84 3.91
C ALA A 458 8.72 11.09 5.22
N ILE A 459 8.55 9.76 5.23
CA ILE A 459 8.93 8.89 6.34
C ILE A 459 10.43 9.04 6.64
N HIS A 460 11.29 9.00 5.61
CA HIS A 460 12.74 9.21 5.76
C HIS A 460 13.10 10.64 6.25
N ARG A 461 12.28 11.66 5.97
CA ARG A 461 12.46 13.01 6.57
C ARG A 461 12.08 13.02 8.05
N LEU A 462 10.93 12.41 8.38
CA LEU A 462 10.44 12.31 9.75
C LEU A 462 11.41 11.54 10.65
N LEU A 463 11.88 10.36 10.23
CA LEU A 463 12.79 9.51 11.02
C LEU A 463 14.15 10.17 11.25
N ARG A 464 14.68 10.92 10.27
CA ARG A 464 15.91 11.72 10.46
C ARG A 464 15.72 12.88 11.42
N ARG A 465 14.55 13.52 11.43
CA ARG A 465 14.22 14.62 12.35
C ARG A 465 13.97 14.10 13.77
N SER A 466 13.33 12.93 13.88
CA SER A 466 12.83 12.37 15.13
C SER A 466 12.99 10.85 15.17
N PRO A 467 14.21 10.36 15.47
CA PRO A 467 14.49 8.94 15.64
C PRO A 467 13.60 8.29 16.71
N GLY A 468 13.34 7.00 16.55
CA GLY A 468 12.47 6.22 17.45
C GLY A 468 10.97 6.38 17.19
N THR A 469 10.54 7.18 16.20
CA THR A 469 9.15 7.14 15.70
C THR A 469 8.88 5.73 15.12
N LEU A 470 7.82 5.06 15.55
CA LEU A 470 7.42 3.78 14.96
C LEU A 470 6.50 4.01 13.75
N VAL A 471 6.86 3.46 12.58
CA VAL A 471 6.11 3.64 11.33
C VAL A 471 5.71 2.29 10.73
N PHE A 472 4.41 2.09 10.56
CA PHE A 472 3.80 0.90 9.98
C PHE A 472 3.10 1.27 8.66
N VAL A 473 3.27 0.45 7.62
CA VAL A 473 2.55 0.58 6.35
C VAL A 473 1.76 -0.70 6.12
N ARG A 474 0.44 -0.61 6.23
CA ARG A 474 -0.49 -1.73 6.10
C ARG A 474 -0.80 -2.04 4.63
N THR A 475 -0.78 -3.32 4.27
CA THR A 475 -1.20 -3.82 2.95
C THR A 475 -2.73 -3.90 2.83
N GLY A 476 -3.23 -4.25 1.63
CA GLY A 476 -4.66 -4.44 1.42
C GLY A 476 -5.23 -5.67 2.13
N THR A 477 -6.55 -5.84 2.02
CA THR A 477 -7.27 -7.06 2.38
C THR A 477 -8.19 -7.49 1.24
N THR A 478 -8.71 -8.71 1.31
CA THR A 478 -9.85 -9.15 0.48
C THR A 478 -11.09 -8.30 0.75
N ARG A 479 -12.09 -8.39 -0.13
CA ARG A 479 -13.37 -7.71 0.02
C ARG A 479 -14.55 -8.54 -0.46
N GLU A 480 -15.76 -8.03 -0.24
CA GLU A 480 -17.00 -8.57 -0.76
C GLU A 480 -17.24 -8.20 -2.24
N HIS A 481 -17.75 -9.14 -3.02
CA HIS A 481 -18.23 -8.90 -4.40
C HIS A 481 -19.74 -9.22 -4.54
N LYS A 482 -20.53 -8.77 -3.56
CA LYS A 482 -21.97 -9.06 -3.44
C LYS A 482 -22.78 -8.68 -4.69
N GLU A 483 -23.81 -9.47 -4.97
CA GLU A 483 -24.82 -9.27 -6.03
C GLU A 483 -24.26 -9.25 -7.47
N GLU A 484 -23.09 -9.86 -7.72
CA GLU A 484 -22.45 -9.92 -9.04
C GLU A 484 -22.26 -8.52 -9.69
N LYS A 485 -22.10 -7.48 -8.87
CA LYS A 485 -21.96 -6.08 -9.31
C LYS A 485 -20.64 -5.87 -10.04
N LEU A 486 -20.73 -5.72 -11.36
CA LEU A 486 -19.60 -5.51 -12.27
C LEU A 486 -18.64 -4.37 -11.85
N GLU A 487 -19.14 -3.31 -11.20
CA GLU A 487 -18.32 -2.25 -10.58
C GLU A 487 -17.26 -2.83 -9.64
N TYR A 488 -17.63 -3.77 -8.77
CA TYR A 488 -16.75 -4.32 -7.76
C TYR A 488 -15.64 -5.18 -8.37
N TYR A 489 -15.93 -5.90 -9.46
CA TYR A 489 -14.91 -6.67 -10.18
C TYR A 489 -13.98 -5.77 -11.01
N LEU A 490 -14.55 -4.84 -11.79
CA LEU A 490 -13.79 -3.99 -12.73
C LEU A 490 -12.96 -2.89 -12.05
N LEU A 491 -13.40 -2.37 -10.90
CA LEU A 491 -12.77 -1.21 -10.26
C LEU A 491 -12.19 -1.49 -8.87
N ALA A 492 -12.55 -2.60 -8.23
CA ALA A 492 -12.18 -2.83 -6.84
C ALA A 492 -12.01 -4.32 -6.47
N SER A 493 -11.64 -5.19 -7.41
CA SER A 493 -11.48 -6.63 -7.15
C SER A 493 -10.30 -6.95 -6.24
N ASP A 494 -10.31 -8.16 -5.65
CA ASP A 494 -9.17 -8.69 -4.90
C ASP A 494 -7.87 -8.67 -5.75
N TRP A 495 -7.95 -8.92 -7.07
CA TRP A 495 -6.77 -8.80 -7.94
C TRP A 495 -6.24 -7.35 -7.98
N LEU A 496 -7.11 -6.36 -8.15
CA LEU A 496 -6.72 -4.94 -8.16
C LEU A 496 -6.13 -4.49 -6.81
N ALA A 497 -6.65 -5.03 -5.70
CA ALA A 497 -6.14 -4.80 -4.35
C ALA A 497 -4.79 -5.49 -4.10
N TYR A 498 -4.63 -6.74 -4.55
CA TYR A 498 -3.38 -7.51 -4.42
C TYR A 498 -2.21 -6.84 -5.15
N GLN A 499 -2.45 -6.29 -6.35
CA GLN A 499 -1.46 -5.49 -7.07
C GLN A 499 -0.97 -4.26 -6.28
N ILE A 500 -1.82 -3.65 -5.43
CA ILE A 500 -1.39 -2.56 -4.53
C ILE A 500 -0.62 -3.11 -3.34
N THR A 501 -1.06 -4.25 -2.77
CA THR A 501 -0.31 -4.99 -1.74
C THR A 501 1.11 -5.30 -2.19
N GLU A 502 1.30 -5.79 -3.42
CA GLU A 502 2.62 -6.04 -4.01
C GLU A 502 3.45 -4.76 -4.15
N VAL A 503 2.87 -3.64 -4.62
CA VAL A 503 3.59 -2.35 -4.68
C VAL A 503 3.97 -1.82 -3.29
N ILE A 504 3.14 -2.03 -2.26
CA ILE A 504 3.48 -1.69 -0.87
C ILE A 504 4.64 -2.56 -0.37
N ARG A 505 4.55 -3.88 -0.60
CA ARG A 505 5.64 -4.84 -0.28
C ARG A 505 6.93 -4.45 -0.99
N GLU A 506 6.89 -4.12 -2.28
CA GLU A 506 8.03 -3.70 -3.11
C GLU A 506 8.71 -2.44 -2.57
N ILE A 507 7.95 -1.35 -2.39
CA ILE A 507 8.48 -0.02 -2.07
C ILE A 507 9.16 0.03 -0.69
N PHE A 508 8.62 -0.70 0.29
CA PHE A 508 9.06 -0.64 1.69
C PHE A 508 9.91 -1.83 2.17
N ARG A 509 10.12 -2.87 1.34
CA ARG A 509 10.92 -4.08 1.70
C ARG A 509 12.29 -3.74 2.28
N GLU A 510 12.95 -2.76 1.68
CA GLU A 510 14.34 -2.38 1.99
C GLU A 510 14.46 -1.25 3.01
N ASP A 511 13.35 -0.73 3.55
CA ASP A 511 13.38 0.28 4.62
C ASP A 511 13.47 -0.41 6.00
N PRO A 512 14.62 -0.39 6.69
CA PRO A 512 14.79 -1.09 7.97
C PRO A 512 13.94 -0.50 9.11
N ASP A 513 13.60 0.78 9.02
CA ASP A 513 12.85 1.53 10.04
C ASP A 513 11.34 1.57 9.76
N VAL A 514 10.84 0.80 8.78
CA VAL A 514 9.42 0.74 8.40
C VAL A 514 8.91 -0.69 8.46
N PHE A 515 7.83 -0.89 9.21
CA PHE A 515 7.16 -2.18 9.31
C PHE A 515 6.10 -2.31 8.20
N VAL A 516 6.34 -3.17 7.20
CA VAL A 516 5.29 -3.62 6.28
C VAL A 516 4.33 -4.52 7.07
N PHE A 517 3.16 -4.00 7.40
CA PHE A 517 2.16 -4.69 8.19
C PHE A 517 1.24 -5.48 7.27
N ASP A 518 1.63 -6.72 6.97
CA ASP A 518 0.96 -7.48 5.91
C ASP A 518 -0.31 -8.20 6.38
N THR A 519 -1.46 -7.74 5.90
CA THR A 519 -2.79 -8.28 6.23
C THR A 519 -3.41 -9.18 5.17
N TRP A 520 -2.74 -9.42 4.03
CA TRP A 520 -3.36 -10.10 2.90
C TRP A 520 -3.79 -11.53 3.23
N ASP A 521 -2.85 -12.39 3.60
CA ASP A 521 -3.13 -13.82 3.85
C ASP A 521 -4.08 -14.02 5.02
N MET A 522 -3.97 -13.17 6.04
CA MET A 522 -4.89 -13.11 7.17
C MET A 522 -6.34 -12.81 6.75
N SER A 523 -6.55 -12.06 5.67
CA SER A 523 -7.87 -11.86 5.05
C SER A 523 -8.28 -12.99 4.10
N VAL A 524 -7.37 -13.53 3.30
CA VAL A 524 -7.64 -14.65 2.37
C VAL A 524 -8.26 -15.86 3.07
N CYS A 525 -7.80 -16.16 4.30
CA CYS A 525 -8.27 -17.28 5.11
C CYS A 525 -9.08 -16.87 6.35
N GLN A 526 -9.66 -15.66 6.38
CA GLN A 526 -10.38 -15.16 7.58
C GLN A 526 -11.59 -16.03 7.97
N PRO A 527 -11.95 -16.11 9.28
CA PRO A 527 -13.13 -16.84 9.74
C PRO A 527 -14.48 -16.18 9.41
N GLY A 528 -14.47 -14.87 9.11
CA GLY A 528 -15.66 -14.09 8.74
C GLY A 528 -15.95 -14.12 7.23
N GLU A 529 -17.01 -13.45 6.81
CA GLU A 529 -17.22 -13.15 5.38
C GLU A 529 -16.15 -12.19 4.87
N ASP A 530 -15.75 -12.33 3.60
CA ASP A 530 -14.97 -11.29 2.94
C ASP A 530 -15.77 -9.99 2.88
N TYR A 531 -15.18 -8.90 3.39
CA TYR A 531 -15.80 -7.58 3.43
C TYR A 531 -14.72 -6.50 3.55
N ILE A 532 -14.83 -5.43 2.76
CA ILE A 532 -13.88 -4.29 2.71
C ILE A 532 -13.69 -3.60 4.07
N HIS A 533 -14.70 -3.70 4.94
CA HIS A 533 -14.74 -3.16 6.29
C HIS A 533 -14.92 -4.31 7.28
N PRO A 534 -13.92 -5.21 7.41
CA PRO A 534 -14.10 -6.54 8.01
C PRO A 534 -14.53 -6.49 9.47
N ASP A 535 -14.96 -7.64 9.98
CA ASP A 535 -15.57 -7.72 11.32
C ASP A 535 -14.60 -7.41 12.46
N GLN A 536 -15.16 -7.26 13.67
CA GLN A 536 -14.40 -6.85 14.85
C GLN A 536 -13.28 -7.84 15.23
N THR A 537 -13.41 -9.13 14.90
CA THR A 537 -12.41 -10.18 15.09
C THR A 537 -11.16 -9.90 14.25
N MET A 538 -11.36 -9.55 12.98
CA MET A 538 -10.27 -9.20 12.07
C MET A 538 -9.57 -7.93 12.53
N VAL A 539 -10.33 -6.88 12.87
CA VAL A 539 -9.78 -5.61 13.39
C VAL A 539 -9.03 -5.81 14.72
N ASP A 540 -9.54 -6.63 15.64
CA ASP A 540 -8.87 -6.90 16.92
C ASP A 540 -7.56 -7.68 16.74
N ASN A 541 -7.51 -8.63 15.81
CA ASN A 541 -6.28 -9.37 15.52
C ASN A 541 -5.25 -8.54 14.76
N GLN A 542 -5.68 -7.62 13.90
CA GLN A 542 -4.81 -6.58 13.34
C GLN A 542 -4.21 -5.70 14.45
N LEU A 543 -5.02 -5.24 15.40
CA LEU A 543 -4.54 -4.46 16.55
C LEU A 543 -3.61 -5.27 17.48
N ASN A 544 -3.90 -6.54 17.73
CA ASN A 544 -3.02 -7.44 18.51
C ASN A 544 -1.61 -7.53 17.92
N ARG A 545 -1.49 -7.68 16.59
CA ARG A 545 -0.20 -7.67 15.90
C ARG A 545 0.48 -6.30 16.03
N LEU A 546 -0.23 -5.19 15.77
CA LEU A 546 0.31 -3.83 15.94
C LEU A 546 0.88 -3.63 17.35
N PHE A 547 0.10 -3.95 18.39
CA PHE A 547 0.53 -3.80 19.78
C PHE A 547 1.67 -4.75 20.16
N SER A 548 1.76 -5.94 19.56
CA SER A 548 2.90 -6.84 19.76
C SER A 548 4.22 -6.20 19.30
N HIS A 549 4.22 -5.33 18.29
CA HIS A 549 5.41 -4.57 17.88
C HIS A 549 5.67 -3.31 18.71
N ILE A 550 4.63 -2.64 19.21
CA ILE A 550 4.77 -1.42 20.04
C ILE A 550 5.18 -1.79 21.48
N CYS A 551 4.66 -2.91 21.98
CA CYS A 551 4.77 -3.40 23.35
C CYS A 551 4.97 -4.93 23.33
N PRO A 552 6.19 -5.41 23.01
CA PRO A 552 6.46 -6.85 22.89
C PRO A 552 6.33 -7.63 24.21
N ASN A 553 6.57 -6.98 25.36
CA ASN A 553 6.64 -7.59 26.70
C ASN A 553 5.37 -7.36 27.52
#